data_AF-A0A397VS31-F1
#
_entry.id   AF-A0A397VS31-F1
#
_cell.length_a   1.000
_cell.length_b   1.000
_cell.length_c   1.000
_cell.angle_alpha   90.00
_cell.angle_beta   90.00
_cell.angle_gamma   90.00
#
_symmetry.space_group_name_H-M   'P 1'
#
loop_
_entity.id
_entity.type
_entity.pdbx_description
1 polymer ?
#
loop_
_entity_poly.entity_id
_entity_poly.type
_entity_poly.pdbx_seq_one_letter_code
_entity_poly.pdbx_strand_id
1 'polypeptide(L)'
;QYGKKSTSSKSRSNEDECEEEIDIEVEYNSWDPYLERVVYILKGNKFEKLVIVLRWINGQETVHWADDVYNRCPQKVIEFYESSAIFINE
;
A
#
# COMPACT_ATOMS: atom_id res chain seq x y z
N GLN A 1 42.72 23.03 -26.41
CA GLN A 1 43.69 22.07 -25.87
C GLN A 1 43.55 22.08 -24.36
N TYR A 2 43.09 21.02 -23.73
CA TYR A 2 43.26 20.85 -22.29
C TYR A 2 43.54 19.38 -22.01
N GLY A 3 44.73 19.12 -21.49
CA GLY A 3 45.17 17.82 -21.07
C GLY A 3 45.86 17.91 -19.71
N LYS A 4 45.58 16.88 -18.91
CA LYS A 4 46.30 16.36 -17.74
C LYS A 4 46.10 17.11 -16.41
N LYS A 5 45.64 16.36 -15.40
CA LYS A 5 46.52 15.74 -14.39
C LYS A 5 45.77 14.68 -13.57
N SER A 6 46.37 13.50 -13.53
CA SER A 6 46.10 12.40 -12.61
C SER A 6 46.76 12.67 -11.26
N THR A 7 46.09 12.38 -10.14
CA THR A 7 46.76 12.11 -8.85
C THR A 7 46.08 10.96 -8.10
N SER A 8 46.95 10.03 -7.71
CA SER A 8 46.80 8.79 -6.96
C SER A 8 46.02 8.87 -5.64
N SER A 9 45.20 7.83 -5.46
CA SER A 9 44.61 7.17 -4.28
C SER A 9 44.88 7.68 -2.85
N LYS A 10 43.78 7.76 -2.06
CA LYS A 10 43.77 7.52 -0.61
C LYS A 10 42.54 6.69 -0.25
N SER A 11 42.76 5.41 0.03
CA SER A 11 41.77 4.50 0.62
C SER A 11 41.43 4.94 2.04
N ARG A 12 40.14 5.13 2.34
CA ARG A 12 39.59 5.02 3.69
C ARG A 12 38.20 4.40 3.58
N SER A 13 38.12 3.19 4.13
CA SER A 13 36.92 2.43 4.44
C SER A 13 36.01 3.24 5.36
N ASN A 14 34.80 3.53 4.90
CA ASN A 14 33.65 3.79 5.77
C ASN A 14 32.53 2.90 5.25
N GLU A 15 32.06 2.03 6.13
CA GLU A 15 30.83 1.26 5.97
C GLU A 15 29.69 2.25 6.15
N ASP A 16 29.24 2.85 5.05
CA ASP A 16 27.99 3.60 5.03
C ASP A 16 26.95 2.66 4.43
N GLU A 17 26.01 2.24 5.28
CA GLU A 17 24.87 1.39 4.94
C GLU A 17 24.18 1.93 3.69
N CYS A 18 23.96 1.07 2.70
CA CYS A 18 23.15 1.41 1.54
C CYS A 18 21.70 1.63 2.00
N GLU A 19 21.36 2.86 2.38
CA GLU A 19 19.96 3.31 2.32
C GLU A 19 19.60 3.38 0.83
N GLU A 20 19.17 2.25 0.27
CA GLU A 20 18.50 2.27 -1.03
C GLU A 20 17.21 3.07 -0.86
N GLU A 21 17.22 4.34 -1.30
CA GLU A 21 16.00 5.10 -1.48
C GLU A 21 15.13 4.33 -2.47
N ILE A 22 14.11 3.65 -1.95
CA ILE A 22 13.15 2.94 -2.76
C ILE A 22 12.25 4.01 -3.38
N ASP A 23 12.54 4.39 -4.62
CA ASP A 23 11.66 5.18 -5.47
C ASP A 23 10.41 4.34 -5.82
N ILE A 24 9.50 4.22 -4.85
CA ILE A 24 8.19 3.60 -5.08
C ILE A 24 7.36 4.62 -5.87
N GLU A 25 7.35 4.46 -7.21
CA GLU A 25 6.36 5.11 -8.06
C GLU A 25 4.96 4.55 -7.73
N VAL A 26 4.27 5.19 -6.79
CA VAL A 26 2.88 4.87 -6.46
C VAL A 26 1.98 5.44 -7.54
N GLU A 27 1.52 4.59 -8.46
CA GLU A 27 0.57 5.00 -9.50
C GLU A 27 -0.80 5.31 -8.89
N TYR A 28 -1.22 6.58 -8.97
CA TYR A 28 -2.43 7.15 -8.36
C TYR A 28 -3.71 6.75 -9.09
N ASN A 29 -4.06 5.46 -9.09
CA ASN A 29 -5.43 5.03 -9.36
C ASN A 29 -6.20 4.76 -8.05
N SER A 30 -5.88 5.57 -7.03
CA SER A 30 -6.35 5.40 -5.66
C SER A 30 -7.80 5.85 -5.50
N TRP A 31 -8.63 4.95 -4.98
CA TRP A 31 -9.99 5.27 -4.53
C TRP A 31 -10.00 5.87 -3.12
N ASP A 32 -8.89 5.83 -2.39
CA ASP A 32 -8.81 6.24 -0.97
C ASP A 32 -9.37 7.67 -0.72
N PRO A 33 -9.10 8.70 -1.55
CA PRO A 33 -9.62 10.05 -1.30
C PRO A 33 -11.14 10.17 -1.38
N TYR A 34 -11.80 9.23 -2.08
CA TYR A 34 -13.24 9.25 -2.34
C TYR A 34 -14.01 8.26 -1.45
N LEU A 35 -13.30 7.45 -0.68
CA LEU A 35 -13.86 6.44 0.20
C LEU A 35 -13.97 6.95 1.63
N GLU A 36 -15.15 6.77 2.21
CA GLU A 36 -15.38 7.02 3.63
C GLU A 36 -14.80 5.86 4.45
N ARG A 37 -15.23 4.62 4.16
CA ARG A 37 -14.76 3.39 4.82
C ARG A 37 -15.18 2.12 4.08
N VAL A 38 -14.57 1.00 4.45
CA VAL A 38 -15.13 -0.34 4.21
C VAL A 38 -16.25 -0.60 5.23
N VAL A 39 -17.40 -1.08 4.76
CA VAL A 39 -18.57 -1.34 5.62
C VAL A 39 -18.55 -2.78 6.14
N TYR A 40 -18.38 -3.75 5.24
CA TYR A 40 -18.25 -5.17 5.59
C TYR A 40 -17.55 -5.96 4.48
N ILE A 41 -16.91 -7.06 4.89
CA ILE A 41 -16.26 -8.04 4.00
C ILE A 41 -16.99 -9.38 4.17
N LEU A 42 -17.48 -9.92 3.06
CA LEU A 42 -18.26 -11.15 3.02
C LEU A 42 -17.52 -12.22 2.21
N LYS A 43 -17.56 -13.47 2.69
CA LYS A 43 -17.13 -14.62 1.90
C LYS A 43 -18.25 -15.03 0.96
N GLY A 44 -18.00 -15.01 -0.34
CA GLY A 44 -18.97 -15.44 -1.34
C GLY A 44 -19.19 -16.96 -1.23
N ASN A 45 -20.40 -17.39 -0.82
CA ASN A 45 -20.73 -18.80 -0.62
C ASN A 45 -20.47 -19.71 -1.85
N LYS A 46 -20.44 -19.16 -3.07
CA LYS A 46 -20.27 -19.93 -4.31
C LYS A 46 -18.89 -19.85 -4.94
N PHE A 47 -18.11 -18.83 -4.60
CA PHE A 47 -16.92 -18.47 -5.38
C PHE A 47 -15.62 -18.56 -4.58
N GLU A 48 -15.68 -18.86 -3.28
CA GLU A 48 -14.55 -18.81 -2.33
C GLU A 48 -13.82 -17.45 -2.25
N LYS A 49 -14.19 -16.50 -3.10
CA LYS A 49 -13.69 -15.13 -3.16
C LYS A 49 -14.42 -14.22 -2.19
N LEU A 50 -13.68 -13.22 -1.72
CA LEU A 50 -14.21 -12.17 -0.86
C LEU A 50 -14.88 -11.08 -1.69
N VAL A 51 -15.99 -10.58 -1.15
CA VAL A 51 -16.76 -9.44 -1.66
C VAL A 51 -16.71 -8.35 -0.61
N ILE A 52 -16.41 -7.12 -1.02
CA ILE A 52 -16.23 -5.98 -0.14
C ILE A 52 -17.29 -4.94 -0.46
N VAL A 53 -17.95 -4.44 0.59
CA VAL A 53 -18.88 -3.31 0.46
C VAL A 53 -18.20 -2.04 0.95
N LEU A 54 -18.17 -1.06 0.06
CA LEU A 54 -17.52 0.23 0.25
C LEU A 54 -18.58 1.29 0.46
N ARG A 55 -18.29 2.25 1.34
CA ARG A 55 -19.06 3.49 1.49
C ARG A 55 -18.22 4.65 1.01
N TRP A 56 -18.76 5.41 0.07
CA TRP A 56 -18.13 6.57 -0.54
C TRP A 56 -18.46 7.83 0.25
N ILE A 57 -17.63 8.87 0.13
CA ILE A 57 -17.84 10.17 0.81
C ILE A 57 -19.17 10.84 0.40
N ASN A 58 -19.73 10.49 -0.75
CA ASN A 58 -21.03 10.97 -1.21
C ASN A 58 -22.22 10.23 -0.56
N GLY A 59 -21.97 9.30 0.37
CA GLY A 59 -22.96 8.50 1.08
C GLY A 59 -23.48 7.28 0.31
N GLN A 60 -23.02 7.05 -0.93
CA GLN A 60 -23.37 5.85 -1.69
C GLN A 60 -22.60 4.64 -1.16
N GLU A 61 -23.16 3.45 -1.39
CA GLU A 61 -22.52 2.18 -1.08
C GLU A 61 -22.46 1.31 -2.35
N THR A 62 -21.32 0.69 -2.60
CA THR A 62 -21.10 -0.18 -3.76
C THR A 62 -20.43 -1.49 -3.35
N VAL A 63 -20.59 -2.51 -4.18
CA VAL A 63 -20.10 -3.86 -3.94
C VAL A 63 -19.04 -4.20 -4.98
N HIS A 64 -17.88 -4.65 -4.53
CA HIS A 64 -16.74 -4.98 -5.39
C HIS A 64 -16.10 -6.31 -4.99
N TRP A 65 -15.39 -6.94 -5.93
CA TRP A 65 -14.52 -8.06 -5.61
C TRP A 65 -13.30 -7.57 -4.84
N ALA A 66 -12.83 -8.38 -3.89
CA ALA A 66 -11.69 -7.99 -3.07
C ALA A 66 -10.43 -7.69 -3.90
N ASP A 67 -10.20 -8.45 -4.98
CA ASP A 67 -9.08 -8.26 -5.91
C ASP A 67 -9.04 -6.82 -6.47
N ASP A 68 -10.20 -6.21 -6.76
CA ASP A 68 -10.27 -4.83 -7.27
C ASP A 68 -9.98 -3.80 -6.18
N VAL A 69 -10.45 -4.05 -4.96
CA VAL A 69 -10.34 -3.13 -3.83
C VAL A 69 -8.90 -3.10 -3.30
N TYR A 70 -8.24 -4.25 -3.21
CA TYR A 70 -6.84 -4.33 -2.76
C TYR A 70 -5.90 -3.51 -3.64
N ASN A 71 -6.16 -3.43 -4.94
CA ASN A 71 -5.33 -2.66 -5.87
C ASN A 71 -5.60 -1.15 -5.82
N ARG A 72 -6.79 -0.72 -5.37
CA ARG A 72 -7.22 0.69 -5.49
C ARG A 72 -7.31 1.43 -4.17
N CYS A 73 -7.58 0.75 -3.07
CA CYS A 73 -7.65 1.36 -1.74
C CYS A 73 -7.18 0.37 -0.66
N PRO A 74 -5.92 -0.11 -0.74
CA PRO A 74 -5.40 -1.09 0.21
C PRO A 74 -5.43 -0.57 1.65
N GLN A 75 -5.16 0.71 1.85
CA GLN A 75 -5.09 1.33 3.18
C GLN A 75 -6.44 1.26 3.89
N LYS A 76 -7.56 1.61 3.23
CA LYS A 76 -8.91 1.51 3.79
C LYS A 76 -9.30 0.10 4.21
N VAL A 77 -8.76 -0.92 3.54
CA VAL A 77 -9.02 -2.32 3.91
C VAL A 77 -8.19 -2.75 5.12
N ILE A 78 -6.95 -2.28 5.22
CA ILE A 78 -6.10 -2.52 6.40
C ILE A 78 -6.76 -1.88 7.64
N GLU A 79 -7.18 -0.62 7.55
CA GLU A 79 -7.90 0.08 8.62
C GLU A 79 -9.11 -0.72 9.15
N PHE A 80 -9.87 -1.34 8.24
CA PHE A 80 -11.01 -2.18 8.60
C PHE A 80 -10.59 -3.43 9.40
N TYR A 81 -9.55 -4.13 8.97
CA TYR A 81 -9.06 -5.32 9.67
C TYR A 81 -8.46 -4.96 11.04
N GLU A 82 -7.71 -3.87 11.14
CA GLU A 82 -7.16 -3.38 12.41
C GLU A 82 -8.26 -3.04 13.41
N SER A 83 -9.35 -2.41 12.95
CA SER A 83 -10.51 -2.10 13.81
C SER A 83 -11.27 -3.34 14.29
N SER A 84 -11.14 -4.47 13.59
CA SER A 84 -11.83 -5.72 13.89
C SER A 84 -10.93 -6.75 14.59
N ALA A 85 -9.64 -6.43 14.77
CA ALA A 85 -8.68 -7.32 15.38
C ALA A 85 -8.94 -7.42 16.89
N ILE A 86 -9.25 -8.64 17.36
CA ILE A 86 -9.36 -8.94 18.78
C ILE A 86 -8.09 -9.70 19.19
N PHE A 87 -7.31 -9.12 20.10
CA PHE A 87 -6.19 -9.82 20.74
C PHE A 87 -6.72 -10.70 21.86
N ILE A 88 -6.59 -12.02 21.70
CA ILE A 88 -6.89 -12.97 22.76
C ILE A 88 -5.58 -13.21 23.52
N ASN A 89 -5.54 -12.76 24.77
CA ASN A 89 -4.41 -13.03 25.66
C ASN A 89 -4.59 -14.42 26.26
N GLU A 90 -3.59 -15.29 26.09
CA GLU A 90 -3.48 -16.60 26.73
C GLU A 90 -2.82 -16.50 28.11
#